data_AF-X1R5Z5-F1
#
_entry.id   AF-X1R5Z5-F1
#
_cell.length_a   1.000
_cell.length_b   1.000
_cell.length_c   1.000
_cell.angle_alpha   90.00
_cell.angle_beta   90.00
_cell.angle_gamma   90.00
#
_symmetry.space_group_name_H-M   'P 1'
#
loop_
_entity.id
_entity.type
_entity.pdbx_description
1 polymer ?
#
loop_
_entity_poly.entity_id
_entity_poly.type
_entity_poly.pdbx_seq_one_letter_code
_entity_poly.pdbx_strand_id
1 'polypeptide(L)'
;TEAQPLLNTIIASGKYTMATNYVDCFLDSYDNGPERVWEVQFTGGQLGEGNMFITGELPEGFNDPTVSPFTGYSTALNVTKNLYYSYEPGDIRFNLSILKGWVNTGVVDTVSQFIIKYHHWDTYTPKDQRDWANNLPILRYTDVLMMNAEALNELGYVANGTAFSILNSVRARA
;
A
#
# COMPACT_ATOMS: atom_id res chain seq x y z
N THR A 1 23.91 14.22 0.16
CA THR A 1 23.83 15.58 0.75
C THR A 1 22.69 16.40 0.16
N GLU A 2 22.39 16.30 -1.14
CA GLU A 2 21.37 17.13 -1.82
C GLU A 2 19.91 16.71 -1.56
N ALA A 3 19.67 15.44 -1.19
CA ALA A 3 18.31 14.92 -0.95
C ALA A 3 17.63 15.58 0.26
N GLN A 4 18.36 15.76 1.37
CA GLN A 4 17.79 16.24 2.62
C GLN A 4 17.13 17.63 2.50
N PRO A 5 17.74 18.65 1.86
CA PRO A 5 17.07 19.93 1.64
C PRO A 5 15.74 19.83 0.87
N LEU A 6 15.65 18.97 -0.15
CA LEU A 6 14.43 18.78 -0.94
C LEU A 6 13.33 18.11 -0.12
N LEU A 7 13.67 17.05 0.62
CA LEU A 7 12.74 16.37 1.52
C LEU A 7 12.25 17.29 2.64
N ASN A 8 13.15 18.11 3.21
CA ASN A 8 12.80 19.10 4.22
C ASN A 8 11.85 20.17 3.69
N THR A 9 11.90 20.51 2.39
CA THR A 9 10.94 21.44 1.79
C THR A 9 9.51 20.87 1.84
N ILE A 10 9.36 19.56 1.59
CA ILE A 10 8.06 18.89 1.69
C ILE A 10 7.61 18.81 3.15
N ILE A 11 8.50 18.39 4.05
CA ILE A 11 8.20 18.23 5.49
C ILE A 11 7.82 19.58 6.12
N ALA A 12 8.60 20.64 5.86
CA ALA A 12 8.37 21.98 6.41
C ALA A 12 7.16 22.70 5.79
N SER A 13 6.59 22.17 4.69
CA SER A 13 5.42 22.77 4.06
C SER A 13 4.17 22.73 4.94
N GLY A 14 4.10 21.78 5.90
CA GLY A 14 2.92 21.55 6.74
C GLY A 14 1.69 21.05 5.99
N LYS A 15 1.80 20.72 4.69
CA LYS A 15 0.68 20.28 3.85
C LYS A 15 0.35 18.79 3.98
N TYR A 16 1.31 18.00 4.45
CA TYR A 16 1.24 16.54 4.48
C TYR A 16 1.39 16.03 5.90
N THR A 17 0.75 14.90 6.19
CA THR A 17 0.85 14.23 7.48
C THR A 17 0.79 12.73 7.32
N MET A 18 1.39 12.02 8.26
CA MET A 18 1.36 10.57 8.26
C MET A 18 -0.07 10.08 8.57
N ALA A 19 -0.60 9.17 7.77
CA ALA A 19 -1.88 8.54 8.05
C ALA A 19 -1.86 7.88 9.44
N THR A 20 -2.97 8.00 10.18
CA THR A 20 -3.09 7.46 11.54
C THR A 20 -3.12 5.93 11.51
N ASN A 21 -3.93 5.34 10.63
CA ASN A 21 -3.95 3.89 10.43
C ASN A 21 -3.16 3.53 9.16
N TYR A 22 -2.55 2.33 9.14
CA TYR A 22 -1.83 1.87 7.96
C TYR A 22 -2.74 1.63 6.76
N VAL A 23 -3.97 1.13 6.98
CA VAL A 23 -4.92 0.83 5.90
C VAL A 23 -5.37 2.08 5.15
N ASP A 24 -5.49 3.22 5.85
CA ASP A 24 -5.86 4.52 5.26
C ASP A 24 -4.90 4.94 4.14
N CYS A 25 -3.68 4.40 4.12
CA CYS A 25 -2.74 4.57 3.02
C CYS A 25 -3.12 3.81 1.74
N PHE A 26 -4.23 3.09 1.65
CA PHE A 26 -4.59 2.28 0.47
C PHE A 26 -6.10 2.30 0.16
N LEU A 27 -6.84 3.20 0.82
CA LEU A 27 -8.28 3.39 0.63
C LEU A 27 -8.54 4.60 -0.27
N ASP A 28 -9.51 4.45 -1.17
CA ASP A 28 -9.99 5.50 -2.08
C ASP A 28 -10.58 6.71 -1.33
N SER A 29 -11.17 6.50 -0.15
CA SER A 29 -11.67 7.60 0.70
C SER A 29 -10.57 8.54 1.21
N TYR A 30 -9.30 8.16 1.06
CA TYR A 30 -8.12 8.96 1.42
C TYR A 30 -7.33 9.43 0.19
N ASP A 31 -7.86 9.24 -1.02
CA ASP A 31 -7.29 9.78 -2.24
C ASP A 31 -7.16 11.30 -2.13
N ASN A 32 -6.04 11.82 -2.62
CA ASN A 32 -5.61 13.21 -2.52
C ASN A 32 -5.52 13.73 -1.06
N GLY A 33 -5.54 12.83 -0.09
CA GLY A 33 -5.38 13.14 1.33
C GLY A 33 -3.93 13.49 1.70
N PRO A 34 -3.69 13.91 2.95
CA PRO A 34 -2.40 14.45 3.36
C PRO A 34 -1.26 13.42 3.44
N GLU A 35 -1.56 12.11 3.37
CA GLU A 35 -0.53 11.06 3.20
C GLU A 35 -0.09 10.93 1.73
N ARG A 36 -0.90 11.40 0.76
CA ARG A 36 -0.70 11.24 -0.69
C ARG A 36 0.01 12.47 -1.27
N VAL A 37 1.34 12.42 -1.40
CA VAL A 37 2.11 13.54 -1.97
C VAL A 37 1.94 13.59 -3.48
N TRP A 38 1.96 12.43 -4.14
CA TRP A 38 1.65 12.31 -5.56
C TRP A 38 1.09 10.92 -5.88
N GLU A 39 0.07 10.88 -6.73
CA GLU A 39 -0.63 9.66 -7.12
C GLU A 39 -1.22 9.76 -8.53
N VAL A 40 -1.35 8.60 -9.19
CA VAL A 40 -2.07 8.47 -10.46
C VAL A 40 -3.56 8.46 -10.15
N GLN A 41 -4.29 9.31 -10.87
CA GLN A 41 -5.71 9.54 -10.66
C GLN A 41 -6.54 8.52 -11.44
N PHE A 42 -7.49 7.90 -10.74
CA PHE A 42 -8.49 7.00 -11.29
C PHE A 42 -9.88 7.45 -10.83
N THR A 43 -10.90 7.06 -11.59
CA THR A 43 -12.28 7.27 -11.17
C THR A 43 -13.16 6.12 -11.63
N GLY A 44 -14.01 5.65 -10.73
CA GLY A 44 -14.99 4.63 -11.04
C GLY A 44 -16.22 5.17 -11.76
N GLY A 45 -17.22 4.31 -11.94
CA GLY A 45 -18.51 4.68 -12.51
C GLY A 45 -18.68 4.33 -13.99
N GLN A 46 -17.77 3.52 -14.54
CA GLN A 46 -17.73 3.09 -15.96
C GLN A 46 -17.49 4.23 -16.95
N LEU A 47 -16.64 5.18 -16.55
CA LEU A 47 -16.23 6.29 -17.40
C LEU A 47 -15.05 5.94 -18.32
N GLY A 48 -14.47 4.74 -18.17
CA GLY A 48 -13.27 4.31 -18.89
C GLY A 48 -11.95 4.70 -18.21
N GLU A 49 -12.02 5.34 -17.04
CA GLU A 49 -10.89 5.88 -16.27
C GLU A 49 -10.66 5.14 -14.94
N GLY A 50 -11.20 3.92 -14.84
CA GLY A 50 -11.07 3.09 -13.64
C GLY A 50 -9.72 2.40 -13.53
N ASN A 51 -9.35 2.05 -12.30
CA ASN A 51 -8.12 1.35 -11.99
C ASN A 51 -8.30 -0.16 -12.22
N MET A 52 -7.59 -0.70 -13.21
CA MET A 52 -7.59 -2.15 -13.49
C MET A 52 -6.47 -2.92 -12.78
N PHE A 53 -5.52 -2.22 -12.13
CA PHE A 53 -4.35 -2.83 -11.50
C PHE A 53 -4.75 -3.74 -10.33
N ILE A 54 -5.72 -3.31 -9.52
CA ILE A 54 -6.16 -4.01 -8.30
C ILE A 54 -6.64 -5.41 -8.64
N THR A 55 -7.54 -5.57 -9.61
CA THR A 55 -7.98 -6.92 -10.05
C THR A 55 -6.82 -7.78 -10.54
N GLY A 56 -5.77 -7.17 -11.11
CA GLY A 56 -4.58 -7.87 -11.58
C GLY A 56 -3.65 -8.38 -10.48
N GLU A 57 -3.85 -8.03 -9.21
CA GLU A 57 -3.05 -8.57 -8.10
C GLU A 57 -3.39 -10.04 -7.80
N LEU A 58 -4.62 -10.45 -8.11
CA LEU A 58 -5.16 -11.79 -7.86
C LEU A 58 -5.18 -12.67 -9.12
N PRO A 59 -5.21 -14.01 -8.98
CA PRO A 59 -5.27 -14.93 -10.11
C PRO A 59 -6.68 -15.10 -10.70
N GLU A 60 -6.71 -15.56 -11.95
CA GLU A 60 -7.91 -16.14 -12.54
C GLU A 60 -8.48 -17.25 -11.64
N GLY A 61 -9.80 -17.28 -11.52
CA GLY A 61 -10.51 -18.24 -10.67
C GLY A 61 -10.53 -17.91 -9.17
N PHE A 62 -9.82 -16.87 -8.72
CA PHE A 62 -9.94 -16.39 -7.35
C PHE A 62 -11.40 -16.06 -7.00
N ASN A 63 -11.94 -16.65 -5.93
CA ASN A 63 -13.37 -16.62 -5.63
C ASN A 63 -13.71 -16.37 -4.16
N ASP A 64 -12.86 -15.61 -3.45
CA ASP A 64 -13.16 -15.16 -2.08
C ASP A 64 -13.74 -13.73 -2.09
N PRO A 65 -15.08 -13.58 -1.96
CA PRO A 65 -15.73 -12.27 -1.97
C PRO A 65 -15.41 -11.43 -0.73
N THR A 66 -14.82 -12.01 0.32
CA THR A 66 -14.37 -11.22 1.48
C THR A 66 -13.10 -10.42 1.20
N VAL A 67 -12.36 -10.82 0.15
CA VAL A 67 -11.15 -10.14 -0.30
C VAL A 67 -11.42 -9.30 -1.55
N SER A 68 -12.07 -9.87 -2.56
CA SER A 68 -12.26 -9.20 -3.85
C SER A 68 -13.65 -9.50 -4.43
N PRO A 69 -14.35 -8.49 -4.99
CA PRO A 69 -15.65 -8.70 -5.63
C PRO A 69 -15.53 -9.36 -7.01
N PHE A 70 -14.32 -9.48 -7.57
CA PHE A 70 -14.06 -10.05 -8.89
C PHE A 70 -12.93 -11.08 -8.87
N THR A 71 -12.99 -12.01 -9.82
CA THR A 71 -11.85 -12.88 -10.16
C THR A 71 -10.72 -12.04 -10.75
N GLY A 72 -9.47 -12.44 -10.52
CA GLY A 72 -8.31 -11.73 -11.04
C GLY A 72 -7.92 -12.11 -12.47
N TYR A 73 -6.66 -11.85 -12.84
CA TYR A 73 -6.10 -12.08 -14.17
C TYR A 73 -4.97 -13.13 -14.14
N SER A 74 -4.62 -13.69 -15.29
CA SER A 74 -3.45 -14.59 -15.44
C SER A 74 -2.11 -13.94 -15.07
N THR A 75 -2.05 -12.61 -14.97
CA THR A 75 -0.85 -11.83 -14.59
C THR A 75 -0.74 -11.55 -13.09
N ALA A 76 -1.36 -12.39 -12.24
CA ALA A 76 -1.39 -12.23 -10.78
C ALA A 76 -0.04 -11.92 -10.15
N LEU A 77 -0.03 -11.00 -9.19
CA LEU A 77 1.18 -10.60 -8.48
C LEU A 77 1.47 -11.54 -7.30
N ASN A 78 2.30 -12.55 -7.59
CA ASN A 78 2.75 -13.50 -6.58
C ASN A 78 3.78 -12.86 -5.64
N VAL A 79 3.63 -13.15 -4.35
CA VAL A 79 4.56 -12.73 -3.30
C VAL A 79 5.63 -13.80 -3.09
N THR A 80 6.88 -13.38 -2.98
CA THR A 80 7.97 -14.31 -2.70
C THR A 80 7.88 -14.81 -1.26
N LYS A 81 8.31 -16.06 -1.03
CA LYS A 81 8.41 -16.61 0.34
C LYS A 81 9.28 -15.76 1.25
N ASN A 82 10.34 -15.13 0.71
CA ASN A 82 11.22 -14.26 1.49
C ASN A 82 10.45 -13.06 2.06
N LEU A 83 9.68 -12.36 1.22
CA LEU A 83 8.84 -11.24 1.67
C LEU A 83 7.71 -11.71 2.60
N TYR A 84 7.10 -12.86 2.34
CA TYR A 84 6.06 -13.42 3.22
C TYR A 84 6.58 -13.66 4.64
N TYR A 85 7.81 -14.18 4.78
CA TYR A 85 8.41 -14.49 6.09
C TYR A 85 9.24 -13.34 6.68
N SER A 86 9.30 -12.17 6.04
CA SER A 86 10.11 -11.04 6.54
C SER A 86 9.38 -10.16 7.55
N TYR A 87 8.05 -10.29 7.68
CA TYR A 87 7.27 -9.51 8.64
C TYR A 87 7.53 -10.00 10.06
N GLU A 88 7.67 -9.05 10.99
CA GLU A 88 7.83 -9.36 12.41
C GLU A 88 6.49 -9.88 12.99
N PRO A 89 6.52 -10.78 14.01
CA PRO A 89 5.30 -11.19 14.68
C PRO A 89 4.53 -10.00 15.27
N GLY A 90 3.24 -9.89 14.93
CA GLY A 90 2.37 -8.80 15.38
C GLY A 90 2.30 -7.60 14.44
N ASP A 91 3.08 -7.57 13.36
CA ASP A 91 3.03 -6.50 12.35
C ASP A 91 1.68 -6.53 11.59
N ILE A 92 0.88 -5.48 11.78
CA ILE A 92 -0.47 -5.36 11.22
C ILE A 92 -0.45 -5.23 9.69
N ARG A 93 0.68 -4.79 9.12
CA ARG A 93 0.83 -4.60 7.68
C ARG A 93 0.79 -5.93 6.93
N PHE A 94 1.13 -7.04 7.59
CA PHE A 94 1.17 -8.36 6.98
C PHE A 94 -0.20 -8.79 6.44
N ASN A 95 -1.21 -8.85 7.32
CA ASN A 95 -2.57 -9.29 6.94
C ASN A 95 -3.27 -8.29 5.99
N LEU A 96 -2.85 -7.02 6.01
CA LEU A 96 -3.35 -6.00 5.07
C LEU A 96 -2.66 -6.06 3.71
N SER A 97 -1.50 -6.72 3.59
CA SER A 97 -0.71 -6.72 2.35
C SER A 97 -0.75 -8.03 1.61
N ILE A 98 -0.80 -9.16 2.31
CA ILE A 98 -0.56 -10.48 1.72
C ILE A 98 -1.64 -11.47 2.14
N LEU A 99 -2.22 -12.15 1.14
CA LEU A 99 -3.08 -13.32 1.33
C LEU A 99 -2.31 -14.58 1.00
N LYS A 100 -2.51 -15.64 1.79
CA LYS A 100 -2.07 -17.00 1.51
C LYS A 100 -3.21 -17.97 1.84
N GLY A 101 -3.35 -19.04 1.06
CA GLY A 101 -4.36 -20.06 1.36
C GLY A 101 -5.71 -19.83 0.70
N TRP A 102 -5.75 -19.32 -0.53
CA TRP A 102 -7.00 -19.17 -1.28
C TRP A 102 -7.57 -20.54 -1.72
N VAL A 103 -8.87 -20.61 -1.96
CA VAL A 103 -9.53 -21.84 -2.41
C VAL A 103 -9.63 -21.85 -3.93
N ASN A 104 -8.93 -22.78 -4.58
CA ASN A 104 -9.03 -23.01 -6.01
C ASN A 104 -9.82 -24.29 -6.28
N THR A 105 -11.00 -24.18 -6.91
CA THR A 105 -11.81 -25.34 -7.31
C THR A 105 -12.07 -26.30 -6.13
N GLY A 106 -12.34 -25.74 -4.95
CA GLY A 106 -12.61 -26.50 -3.72
C GLY A 106 -11.37 -27.02 -2.98
N VAL A 107 -10.16 -26.74 -3.46
CA VAL A 107 -8.89 -27.12 -2.81
C VAL A 107 -8.19 -25.87 -2.30
N VAL A 108 -7.76 -25.90 -1.03
CA VAL A 108 -6.95 -24.81 -0.46
C VAL A 108 -5.55 -24.84 -1.07
N ASP A 109 -5.15 -23.77 -1.73
CA ASP A 109 -3.80 -23.56 -2.22
C ASP A 109 -2.90 -23.04 -1.10
N THR A 110 -2.12 -23.95 -0.51
CA THR A 110 -1.17 -23.62 0.57
C THR A 110 0.17 -23.06 0.08
N VAL A 111 0.37 -22.98 -1.24
CA VAL A 111 1.65 -22.63 -1.87
C VAL A 111 1.66 -21.16 -2.28
N SER A 112 0.63 -20.70 -2.98
CA SER A 112 0.62 -19.35 -3.56
C SER A 112 0.31 -18.29 -2.50
N GLN A 113 0.89 -17.10 -2.72
CA GLN A 113 0.69 -15.90 -1.90
C GLN A 113 0.50 -14.72 -2.83
N PHE A 114 -0.47 -13.86 -2.55
CA PHE A 114 -0.82 -12.73 -3.41
C PHE A 114 -0.85 -11.43 -2.64
N ILE A 115 -0.59 -10.33 -3.34
CA ILE A 115 -0.82 -8.99 -2.79
C ILE A 115 -2.33 -8.75 -2.72
N ILE A 116 -2.79 -8.18 -1.62
CA ILE A 116 -4.18 -7.74 -1.41
C ILE A 116 -4.28 -6.29 -0.93
N LYS A 117 -3.17 -5.54 -1.04
CA LYS A 117 -2.98 -4.24 -0.37
C LYS A 117 -3.98 -3.17 -0.79
N TYR A 118 -4.50 -3.25 -2.00
CA TYR A 118 -5.45 -2.29 -2.55
C TYR A 118 -6.87 -2.86 -2.69
N HIS A 119 -7.11 -4.11 -2.26
CA HIS A 119 -8.40 -4.80 -2.36
C HIS A 119 -9.38 -4.31 -1.29
N HIS A 120 -9.74 -3.03 -1.39
CA HIS A 120 -10.67 -2.35 -0.51
C HIS A 120 -11.80 -1.75 -1.34
N TRP A 121 -13.02 -2.23 -1.13
CA TRP A 121 -14.20 -1.88 -1.93
C TRP A 121 -15.43 -1.56 -1.07
N ASP A 122 -15.17 -1.24 0.21
CA ASP A 122 -16.19 -0.96 1.23
C ASP A 122 -16.87 0.41 1.01
N THR A 123 -16.07 1.40 0.58
CA THR A 123 -16.44 2.80 0.32
C THR A 123 -16.93 3.00 -1.10
N TYR A 124 -16.29 2.33 -2.05
CA TYR A 124 -16.70 2.25 -3.44
C TYR A 124 -16.67 0.81 -3.93
N THR A 125 -17.82 0.30 -4.39
CA THR A 125 -17.92 -1.01 -5.04
C THR A 125 -17.75 -0.85 -6.55
N PRO A 126 -16.67 -1.38 -7.16
CA PRO A 126 -16.49 -1.30 -8.61
C PRO A 126 -17.59 -2.04 -9.36
N LYS A 127 -17.98 -1.52 -10.54
CA LYS A 127 -19.03 -2.13 -11.37
C LYS A 127 -18.52 -3.27 -12.25
N ASP A 128 -17.24 -3.23 -12.60
CA ASP A 128 -16.53 -4.32 -13.25
C ASP A 128 -15.05 -4.34 -12.84
N GLN A 129 -14.34 -5.40 -13.25
CA GLN A 129 -12.93 -5.67 -12.96
C GLN A 129 -11.93 -4.58 -13.37
N ARG A 130 -12.35 -3.54 -14.12
CA ARG A 130 -11.50 -2.41 -14.53
C ARG A 130 -11.94 -1.08 -13.92
N ASP A 131 -12.96 -1.07 -13.08
CA ASP A 131 -13.67 0.15 -12.68
C ASP A 131 -13.39 0.57 -11.24
N TRP A 132 -12.25 0.17 -10.65
CA TRP A 132 -11.91 0.57 -9.28
C TRP A 132 -11.62 2.08 -9.22
N ALA A 133 -12.06 2.75 -8.15
CA ALA A 133 -11.88 4.19 -8.00
C ALA A 133 -10.58 4.60 -7.29
N ASN A 134 -9.92 3.66 -6.61
CA ASN A 134 -8.75 3.92 -5.77
C ASN A 134 -7.55 4.42 -6.59
N ASN A 135 -6.99 5.57 -6.19
CA ASN A 135 -5.78 6.11 -6.79
C ASN A 135 -4.55 5.24 -6.49
N LEU A 136 -3.56 5.30 -7.39
CA LEU A 136 -2.29 4.62 -7.17
C LEU A 136 -1.24 5.60 -6.63
N PRO A 137 -0.90 5.56 -5.33
CA PRO A 137 0.13 6.41 -4.76
C PRO A 137 1.50 6.10 -5.36
N ILE A 138 2.17 7.13 -5.86
CA ILE A 138 3.56 7.01 -6.34
C ILE A 138 4.55 7.55 -5.29
N LEU A 139 4.15 8.60 -4.57
CA LEU A 139 4.92 9.13 -3.45
C LEU A 139 3.97 9.43 -2.28
N ARG A 140 4.23 8.82 -1.13
CA ARG A 140 3.51 9.11 0.11
C ARG A 140 4.38 9.88 1.10
N TYR A 141 3.72 10.52 2.07
CA TYR A 141 4.43 11.27 3.11
C TYR A 141 5.30 10.35 3.97
N THR A 142 4.85 9.12 4.27
CA THR A 142 5.70 8.11 4.92
C THR A 142 7.00 7.86 4.14
N ASP A 143 6.94 7.82 2.80
CA ASP A 143 8.13 7.58 1.97
C ASP A 143 9.10 8.79 2.05
N VAL A 144 8.58 10.02 2.03
CA VAL A 144 9.36 11.25 2.24
C VAL A 144 10.07 11.25 3.59
N LEU A 145 9.35 10.87 4.66
CA LEU A 145 9.94 10.77 6.00
C LEU A 145 11.05 9.71 6.06
N MET A 146 10.80 8.51 5.54
CA MET A 146 11.79 7.43 5.56
C MET A 146 13.02 7.74 4.71
N MET A 147 12.86 8.36 3.54
CA MET A 147 13.99 8.88 2.75
C MET A 147 14.79 9.94 3.52
N ASN A 148 14.13 10.79 4.32
CA ASN A 148 14.80 11.79 5.15
C ASN A 148 15.57 11.13 6.29
N ALA A 149 14.99 10.12 6.94
CA ALA A 149 15.64 9.34 7.98
C ALA A 149 16.89 8.61 7.46
N GLU A 150 16.79 7.99 6.29
CA GLU A 150 17.94 7.36 5.61
C GLU A 150 19.02 8.39 5.29
N ALA A 151 18.67 9.51 4.64
CA ALA A 151 19.64 10.56 4.31
C ALA A 151 20.33 11.14 5.56
N LEU A 152 19.60 11.33 6.66
CA LEU A 152 20.15 11.76 7.94
C LEU A 152 21.14 10.74 8.51
N ASN A 153 20.80 9.44 8.45
CA ASN A 153 21.67 8.38 8.92
C ASN A 153 23.00 8.34 8.14
N GLU A 154 22.94 8.50 6.82
CA GLU A 154 24.12 8.54 5.93
C GLU A 154 24.99 9.78 6.13
N LEU A 155 24.39 10.93 6.46
CA LEU A 155 25.14 12.16 6.77
C LEU A 155 25.84 12.08 8.13
N GLY A 156 25.34 11.23 9.03
CA GLY A 156 25.91 11.01 10.35
C GLY A 156 24.84 10.54 11.31
N TYR A 157 24.92 9.28 11.72
CA TYR A 157 24.03 8.72 12.74
C TYR A 157 24.10 9.53 14.04
N VAL A 158 22.94 9.96 14.53
CA VAL A 158 22.77 10.60 15.84
C VAL A 158 21.80 9.74 16.66
N ALA A 159 22.30 9.20 17.77
CA ALA A 159 21.48 8.44 18.70
C ALA A 159 20.29 9.28 19.19
N ASN A 160 19.08 8.71 19.13
CA ASN A 160 17.82 9.40 19.46
C ASN A 160 17.53 10.67 18.64
N GLY A 161 18.19 10.85 17.48
CA GLY A 161 17.94 11.96 16.57
C GLY A 161 16.65 11.82 15.76
N THR A 162 16.44 12.75 14.81
CA THR A 162 15.26 12.79 13.93
C THR A 162 15.08 11.50 13.14
N ALA A 163 16.15 10.91 12.60
CA ALA A 163 16.08 9.64 11.86
C ALA A 163 15.47 8.51 12.70
N PHE A 164 15.91 8.39 13.96
CA PHE A 164 15.40 7.39 14.89
C PHE A 164 13.93 7.66 15.27
N SER A 165 13.57 8.93 15.45
CA SER A 165 12.19 9.34 15.75
C SER A 165 11.23 9.01 14.61
N ILE A 166 11.63 9.26 13.36
CA ILE A 166 10.87 8.89 12.16
C ILE A 166 10.69 7.37 12.09
N LEU A 167 11.79 6.61 12.21
CA LEU A 167 11.75 5.15 12.17
C LEU A 167 10.79 4.59 13.22
N ASN A 168 10.88 5.07 14.46
CA ASN A 168 10.01 4.62 15.54
C ASN A 168 8.54 4.99 15.30
N SER A 169 8.26 6.14 14.71
CA SER A 169 6.88 6.55 14.38
C SER A 169 6.26 5.61 13.34
N VAL A 170 7.02 5.23 12.31
CA VAL A 170 6.56 4.26 11.29
C VAL A 170 6.38 2.87 11.88
N ARG A 171 7.30 2.43 12.75
CA ARG A 171 7.19 1.14 13.44
C ARG A 171 6.03 1.10 14.42
N ALA A 172 5.72 2.19 15.11
CA ALA A 172 4.61 2.25 16.07
C ALA A 172 3.22 2.19 15.40
N ARG A 173 3.13 2.59 14.13
CA ARG A 173 1.92 2.46 13.31
C ARG A 173 1.77 1.05 12.70
N ALA A 174 2.83 0.27 12.68
CA ALA A 174 2.90 -1.05 12.06
C ALA A 174 2.51 -2.17 13.01
#